data_AF-A0A7T4DL54-F1
#
_entry.id   AF-A0A7T4DL54-F1
#
_cell.length_a   1.000
_cell.length_b   1.000
_cell.length_c   1.000
_cell.angle_alpha   90.00
_cell.angle_beta   90.00
_cell.angle_gamma   90.00
#
_symmetry.space_group_name_H-M   'P 1'
#
loop_
_entity.id
_entity.type
_entity.pdbx_description
1 polymer ?
#
loop_
_entity_poly.entity_id
_entity_poly.type
_entity_poly.pdbx_seq_one_letter_code
_entity_poly.pdbx_strand_id
1 'polypeptide(L)'
;MASSTTTPPTAGTLSPTLPDHRNPFLRWFMPQVPLARVAVFRFIIYVFIIIDVLTISGDVIPHGWTPELYQPLWLARVLGIPPVSVLGAQILLALIITFCVLAAIGILQRTSGIIVAITFGAWMFYTQGYGYVAHDHMALVIAAVVLPTVGVARFREVGTTSAKAGWALRVVQISVVLTYFYSVLMKWIASGDITDWANGAVIIWALMRRGAEWSKPFLEMPGLLIAAQWATLVFEFLSPIALFVKGKAIYFIVAFFCLFHLMTYFALGIHFLPTVICWAAFLPLEKLVPRRFASAPRARA
;
A
#
# COMPACT_ATOMS: atom_id res chain seq x y z
N MET A 1 25.32 58.74 -37.63
CA MET A 1 24.43 58.34 -36.52
C MET A 1 23.80 57.02 -36.88
N ALA A 2 24.35 55.91 -36.38
CA ALA A 2 23.80 54.57 -36.59
C ALA A 2 22.94 54.20 -35.37
N SER A 3 21.66 53.95 -35.60
CA SER A 3 20.67 53.56 -34.59
C SER A 3 20.83 52.07 -34.27
N SER A 4 21.32 51.75 -33.08
CA SER A 4 21.36 50.40 -32.52
C SER A 4 20.05 50.08 -31.82
N THR A 5 19.16 49.35 -32.49
CA THR A 5 18.00 48.71 -31.87
C THR A 5 18.46 47.51 -31.06
N THR A 6 18.39 47.63 -29.74
CA THR A 6 18.59 46.57 -28.75
C THR A 6 17.32 45.74 -28.64
N THR A 7 17.39 44.47 -29.01
CA THR A 7 16.36 43.46 -28.76
C THR A 7 16.40 43.04 -27.29
N PRO A 8 15.25 42.93 -26.58
CA PRO A 8 15.23 42.46 -25.20
C PRO A 8 15.46 40.94 -25.15
N PRO A 9 16.09 40.41 -24.08
CA PRO A 9 16.29 38.98 -23.93
C PRO A 9 14.94 38.28 -23.69
N THR A 10 14.63 37.30 -24.53
CA THR A 10 13.54 36.34 -24.33
C THR A 10 13.68 35.68 -22.97
N ALA A 11 12.65 35.83 -22.13
CA ALA A 11 12.51 35.15 -20.87
C ALA A 11 12.67 33.63 -21.09
N GLY A 12 13.75 33.06 -20.54
CA GLY A 12 14.01 31.64 -20.58
C GLY A 12 12.84 30.88 -19.99
N THR A 13 12.15 30.11 -20.83
CA THR A 13 11.24 29.07 -20.40
C THR A 13 12.04 28.09 -19.54
N LEU A 14 11.85 28.15 -18.22
CA LEU A 14 12.28 27.11 -17.30
C LEU A 14 11.61 25.81 -17.75
N SER A 15 12.31 25.05 -18.58
CA SER A 15 11.94 23.67 -18.88
C SER A 15 11.85 22.95 -17.54
N PRO A 16 10.75 22.22 -17.25
CA PRO A 16 10.68 21.44 -16.03
C PRO A 16 11.88 20.51 -16.04
N THR A 17 12.78 20.68 -15.08
CA THR A 17 14.01 19.90 -14.92
C THR A 17 13.62 18.43 -14.91
N LEU A 18 13.80 17.77 -16.06
CA LEU A 18 13.71 16.33 -16.16
C LEU A 18 14.72 15.76 -15.16
N PRO A 19 14.37 14.74 -14.35
CA PRO A 19 15.32 14.11 -13.46
C PRO A 19 16.56 13.71 -14.26
N ASP A 20 17.76 13.98 -13.73
CA ASP A 20 19.01 13.67 -14.40
C ASP A 20 19.02 12.19 -14.81
N HIS A 21 18.88 11.96 -16.12
CA HIS A 21 18.79 10.63 -16.72
C HIS A 21 20.09 9.82 -16.57
N ARG A 22 21.15 10.41 -16.00
CA ARG A 22 22.43 9.76 -15.74
C ARG A 22 22.43 8.87 -14.51
N ASN A 23 21.62 9.15 -13.47
CA ASN A 23 21.64 8.36 -12.23
C ASN A 23 20.77 7.08 -12.34
N PRO A 24 21.34 5.86 -12.31
CA PRO A 24 20.58 4.61 -12.41
C PRO A 24 19.58 4.42 -11.26
N PHE A 25 19.94 4.84 -10.04
CA PHE A 25 19.07 4.75 -8.88
C PHE A 25 17.83 5.64 -9.05
N LEU A 26 18.00 6.91 -9.45
CA LEU A 26 16.85 7.81 -9.67
C LEU A 26 15.92 7.31 -10.77
N ARG A 27 16.47 6.71 -11.85
CA ARG A 27 15.66 6.10 -12.91
C ARG A 27 14.82 4.91 -12.41
N TRP A 28 15.36 4.12 -11.49
CA TRP A 28 14.63 3.00 -10.89
C TRP A 28 13.63 3.47 -9.82
N PHE A 29 14.02 4.43 -8.99
CA PHE A 29 13.25 4.91 -7.84
C PHE A 29 12.13 5.88 -8.21
N MET A 30 12.35 6.72 -9.24
CA MET A 30 11.39 7.72 -9.72
C MET A 30 11.12 7.56 -11.22
N PRO A 31 10.65 6.38 -11.68
CA PRO A 31 10.42 6.14 -13.10
C PRO A 31 9.34 7.08 -13.64
N GLN A 32 9.45 7.47 -14.90
CA GLN A 32 8.37 8.21 -15.56
C GLN A 32 7.19 7.27 -15.80
N VAL A 33 6.08 7.47 -15.07
CA VAL A 33 4.86 6.66 -15.20
C VAL A 33 3.64 7.51 -15.54
N PRO A 34 2.64 6.99 -16.27
CA PRO A 34 1.43 7.72 -16.58
C PRO A 34 0.66 8.19 -15.34
N LEU A 35 0.19 9.44 -15.34
CA LEU A 35 -0.65 9.98 -14.25
C LEU A 35 -1.96 9.18 -14.11
N ALA A 36 -2.52 8.68 -15.21
CA ALA A 36 -3.69 7.80 -15.17
C ALA A 36 -3.47 6.52 -14.33
N ARG A 37 -2.25 5.97 -14.29
CA ARG A 37 -1.93 4.80 -13.46
C ARG A 37 -2.15 5.11 -11.98
N VAL A 38 -1.68 6.28 -11.53
CA VAL A 38 -1.88 6.75 -10.16
C VAL A 38 -3.34 7.07 -9.91
N ALA A 39 -4.07 7.65 -10.87
CA ALA A 39 -5.50 7.92 -10.70
C ALA A 39 -6.31 6.64 -10.43
N VAL A 40 -6.05 5.56 -11.18
CA VAL A 40 -6.68 4.24 -10.96
C VAL A 40 -6.25 3.64 -9.63
N PHE A 41 -4.95 3.67 -9.33
CA PHE A 41 -4.44 3.15 -8.06
C PHE A 41 -5.04 3.90 -6.86
N ARG A 42 -5.11 5.23 -6.93
CA ARG A 42 -5.72 6.09 -5.93
C ARG A 42 -7.17 5.73 -5.67
N PHE A 43 -7.95 5.51 -6.73
CA PHE A 43 -9.34 5.07 -6.61
C PHE A 43 -9.44 3.73 -5.87
N ILE A 44 -8.64 2.73 -6.28
CA ILE A 44 -8.60 1.41 -5.62
C ILE A 44 -8.29 1.56 -4.13
N ILE A 45 -7.24 2.31 -3.78
CA ILE A 45 -6.79 2.47 -2.40
C ILE A 45 -7.82 3.18 -1.53
N TYR A 46 -8.39 4.31 -1.98
CA TYR A 46 -9.35 5.03 -1.15
C TYR A 46 -10.70 4.31 -1.03
N VAL A 47 -11.14 3.58 -2.05
CA VAL A 47 -12.31 2.70 -1.94
C VAL A 47 -12.02 1.57 -0.94
N PHE A 48 -10.82 0.98 -1.00
CA PHE A 48 -10.44 -0.07 -0.07
C PHE A 48 -10.34 0.44 1.37
N ILE A 49 -9.80 1.64 1.61
CA ILE A 49 -9.78 2.24 2.95
C ILE A 49 -11.20 2.38 3.53
N ILE A 50 -12.20 2.73 2.72
CA ILE A 50 -13.59 2.78 3.17
C ILE A 50 -14.07 1.39 3.60
N ILE A 51 -13.80 0.36 2.79
CA ILE A 51 -14.15 -1.02 3.12
C ILE A 51 -13.44 -1.45 4.41
N ASP A 52 -12.16 -1.13 4.54
CA ASP A 52 -11.31 -1.47 5.68
C ASP A 52 -11.90 -0.96 7.00
N VAL A 53 -12.12 0.35 7.12
CA VAL A 53 -12.62 0.95 8.37
C VAL A 53 -14.06 0.57 8.70
N LEU A 54 -14.82 0.07 7.72
CA LEU A 54 -16.19 -0.40 7.92
C LEU A 54 -16.27 -1.90 8.27
N THR A 55 -15.23 -2.69 7.98
CA THR A 55 -15.32 -4.16 8.05
C THR A 55 -14.13 -4.82 8.74
N ILE A 56 -12.90 -4.44 8.40
CA ILE A 56 -11.67 -5.08 8.86
C ILE A 56 -11.19 -4.41 10.15
N SER A 57 -11.04 -3.09 10.12
CA SER A 57 -10.59 -2.26 11.25
C SER A 57 -11.76 -1.50 11.89
N GLY A 58 -12.97 -2.07 11.86
CA GLY A 58 -14.19 -1.46 12.43
C GLY A 58 -14.25 -1.43 13.96
N ASP A 59 -13.17 -1.79 14.65
CA ASP A 59 -13.02 -1.93 16.10
C ASP A 59 -12.82 -0.60 16.84
N VAL A 60 -12.41 0.47 16.12
CA VAL A 60 -12.09 1.78 16.72
C VAL A 60 -13.31 2.45 17.39
N ILE A 61 -14.52 2.25 16.88
CA ILE A 61 -15.73 2.78 17.54
C ILE A 61 -15.99 2.05 18.87
N PRO A 62 -16.04 0.71 18.92
CA PRO A 62 -16.09 -0.05 20.17
C PRO A 62 -15.04 0.35 21.21
N HIS A 63 -13.80 0.64 20.79
CA HIS A 63 -12.74 1.10 21.70
C HIS A 63 -13.08 2.38 22.47
N GLY A 64 -13.99 3.22 21.95
CA GLY A 64 -14.47 4.40 22.66
C GLY A 64 -15.22 4.11 23.97
N TRP A 65 -15.63 2.86 24.21
CA TRP A 65 -16.29 2.41 25.43
C TRP A 65 -15.33 1.84 26.49
N THR A 66 -14.07 1.58 26.13
CA THR A 66 -13.07 0.94 27.00
C THR A 66 -11.75 1.72 27.06
N PRO A 67 -11.79 3.04 27.32
CA PRO A 67 -10.59 3.90 27.27
C PRO A 67 -9.46 3.44 28.20
N GLU A 68 -9.77 2.68 29.25
CA GLU A 68 -8.82 2.09 30.20
C GLU A 68 -7.89 1.04 29.56
N LEU A 69 -8.28 0.45 28.42
CA LEU A 69 -7.48 -0.54 27.70
C LEU A 69 -6.48 0.09 26.72
N TYR A 70 -6.51 1.40 26.53
CA TYR A 70 -5.66 2.08 25.56
C TYR A 70 -4.18 2.06 25.97
N GLN A 71 -3.35 1.43 25.14
CA GLN A 71 -1.90 1.37 25.26
C GLN A 71 -1.27 2.00 24.01
N PRO A 72 -0.96 3.31 24.03
CA PRO A 72 -0.51 4.01 22.83
C PRO A 72 0.83 3.48 22.33
N LEU A 73 0.89 3.31 21.00
CA LEU A 73 2.14 3.11 20.26
C LEU A 73 3.12 4.25 20.54
N TRP A 74 4.42 4.00 20.36
CA TRP A 74 5.48 4.98 20.67
C TRP A 74 5.20 6.37 20.08
N LEU A 75 4.82 6.46 18.80
CA LEU A 75 4.54 7.74 18.15
C LEU A 75 3.26 8.41 18.70
N ALA A 76 2.21 7.63 18.96
CA ALA A 76 0.97 8.15 19.57
C ALA A 76 1.24 8.70 20.98
N ARG A 77 2.13 8.04 21.74
CA ARG A 77 2.58 8.49 23.06
C ARG A 77 3.35 9.80 23.00
N VAL A 78 4.29 9.93 22.05
CA VAL A 78 5.06 11.17 21.83
C VAL A 78 4.15 12.32 21.41
N LEU A 79 3.15 12.06 20.58
CA LEU A 79 2.18 13.05 20.13
C LEU A 79 1.09 13.36 21.17
N GLY A 80 1.08 12.66 22.31
CA GLY A 80 0.07 12.85 23.36
C GLY A 80 -1.35 12.53 22.89
N ILE A 81 -1.52 11.56 21.98
CA ILE A 81 -2.84 11.14 21.49
C ILE A 81 -3.59 10.46 22.65
N PRO A 82 -4.74 10.99 23.11
CA PRO A 82 -5.52 10.39 24.19
C PRO A 82 -6.29 9.16 23.70
N PRO A 83 -6.87 8.33 24.59
CA PRO A 83 -7.84 7.32 24.18
C PRO A 83 -8.99 7.96 23.40
N VAL A 84 -9.46 7.27 22.37
CA VAL A 84 -10.59 7.73 21.54
C VAL A 84 -11.90 7.68 22.33
N SER A 85 -12.78 8.65 22.13
CA SER A 85 -14.18 8.56 22.58
C SER A 85 -15.07 8.02 21.47
N VAL A 86 -16.25 7.50 21.80
CA VAL A 86 -17.22 7.01 20.79
C VAL A 86 -17.54 8.09 19.75
N LEU A 87 -17.84 9.31 20.20
CA LEU A 87 -18.10 10.44 19.31
C LEU A 87 -16.87 10.79 18.46
N GLY A 88 -15.67 10.77 19.06
CA GLY A 88 -14.42 11.02 18.34
C GLY A 88 -14.17 9.99 17.24
N ALA A 89 -14.41 8.71 17.52
CA ALA A 89 -14.30 7.63 16.54
C ALA A 89 -15.33 7.77 15.41
N GLN A 90 -16.58 8.14 15.71
CA GLN A 90 -17.61 8.38 14.70
C GLN A 90 -17.28 9.57 13.78
N ILE A 91 -16.81 10.68 14.35
CA ILE A 91 -16.33 11.84 13.57
C ILE A 91 -15.16 11.41 12.69
N LEU A 92 -14.20 10.67 13.25
CA LEU A 92 -13.05 10.17 12.50
C LEU A 92 -13.48 9.29 11.32
N LEU A 93 -14.42 8.36 11.54
CA LEU A 93 -14.98 7.52 10.48
C LEU A 93 -15.64 8.36 9.38
N ALA A 94 -16.48 9.33 9.76
CA ALA A 94 -17.16 10.20 8.81
C ALA A 94 -16.17 11.02 7.96
N LEU A 95 -15.08 11.50 8.57
CA LEU A 95 -14.01 12.20 7.86
C LEU A 95 -13.29 11.26 6.89
N ILE A 96 -12.91 10.06 7.32
CA ILE A 96 -12.24 9.06 6.47
C ILE A 96 -13.10 8.78 5.24
N ILE A 97 -14.37 8.43 5.43
CA ILE A 97 -15.28 8.09 4.32
C ILE A 97 -15.42 9.28 3.36
N THR A 98 -15.71 10.47 3.91
CA THR A 98 -15.93 11.68 3.10
C THR A 98 -14.70 12.00 2.26
N PHE A 99 -13.52 12.06 2.87
CA PHE A 99 -12.30 12.45 2.16
C PHE A 99 -11.75 11.34 1.28
N CYS A 100 -11.98 10.07 1.59
CA CYS A 100 -11.71 8.95 0.68
C CYS A 100 -12.56 9.07 -0.59
N VAL A 101 -13.87 9.36 -0.48
CA VAL A 101 -14.73 9.57 -1.66
C VAL A 101 -14.20 10.72 -2.50
N LEU A 102 -13.94 11.88 -1.89
CA LEU A 102 -13.43 13.07 -2.58
C LEU A 102 -12.09 12.77 -3.29
N ALA A 103 -11.17 12.10 -2.61
CA ALA A 103 -9.87 11.75 -3.17
C ALA A 103 -9.99 10.70 -4.30
N ALA A 104 -10.85 9.69 -4.14
CA ALA A 104 -11.11 8.66 -5.14
C ALA A 104 -11.64 9.26 -6.45
N ILE A 105 -12.65 10.12 -6.38
CA ILE A 105 -13.24 10.77 -7.57
C ILE A 105 -12.40 11.94 -8.10
N GLY A 106 -11.38 12.36 -7.36
CA GLY A 106 -10.38 13.32 -7.82
C GLY A 106 -10.68 14.79 -7.49
N ILE A 107 -11.48 15.07 -6.48
CA ILE A 107 -11.76 16.41 -5.94
C ILE A 107 -10.71 16.77 -4.88
N LEU A 108 -10.14 17.98 -5.00
CA LEU A 108 -9.13 18.53 -4.08
C LEU A 108 -8.02 17.51 -3.71
N GLN A 109 -7.55 16.74 -4.70
CA GLN A 109 -6.78 15.48 -4.54
C GLN A 109 -5.66 15.53 -3.49
N ARG A 110 -4.93 16.65 -3.42
CA ARG A 110 -3.88 16.83 -2.43
C ARG A 110 -4.45 16.97 -1.03
N THR A 111 -5.38 17.90 -0.84
CA THR A 111 -6.00 18.18 0.46
C THR A 111 -6.80 17.00 0.97
N SER A 112 -7.66 16.42 0.11
CA SER A 112 -8.45 15.23 0.48
C SER A 112 -7.54 14.05 0.82
N GLY A 113 -6.50 13.80 0.01
CA GLY A 113 -5.53 12.74 0.30
C GLY A 113 -4.71 12.96 1.58
N ILE A 114 -4.30 14.20 1.88
CA ILE A 114 -3.62 14.53 3.15
C ILE A 114 -4.54 14.28 4.34
N ILE A 115 -5.82 14.70 4.24
CA ILE A 115 -6.78 14.48 5.32
C ILE A 115 -7.03 12.98 5.52
N VAL A 116 -7.13 12.19 4.45
CA VAL A 116 -7.20 10.72 4.57
C VAL A 116 -5.93 10.18 5.24
N ALA A 117 -4.74 10.60 4.83
CA ALA A 117 -3.49 10.13 5.44
C ALA A 117 -3.45 10.36 6.95
N ILE A 118 -3.89 11.54 7.41
CA ILE A 118 -3.94 11.88 8.84
C ILE A 118 -5.02 11.07 9.55
N THR A 119 -6.24 11.05 9.01
CA THR A 119 -7.39 10.44 9.68
C THR A 119 -7.31 8.91 9.68
N PHE A 120 -6.93 8.29 8.57
CA PHE A 120 -6.67 6.86 8.50
C PHE A 120 -5.43 6.47 9.32
N GLY A 121 -4.38 7.30 9.35
CA GLY A 121 -3.24 7.10 10.24
C GLY A 121 -3.65 7.11 11.72
N ALA A 122 -4.51 8.04 12.12
CA ALA A 122 -5.06 8.08 13.47
C ALA A 122 -5.94 6.85 13.79
N TRP A 123 -6.76 6.42 12.83
CA TRP A 123 -7.54 5.18 12.94
C TRP A 123 -6.64 3.97 13.19
N MET A 124 -5.53 3.88 12.45
CA MET A 124 -4.51 2.83 12.62
C MET A 124 -3.77 2.91 13.97
N PHE A 125 -3.57 4.10 14.52
CA PHE A 125 -3.06 4.23 15.90
C PHE A 125 -4.06 3.72 16.93
N TYR A 126 -5.35 3.97 16.73
CA TYR A 126 -6.36 3.50 17.66
C TYR A 126 -6.56 1.99 17.58
N THR A 127 -6.71 1.37 16.42
CA THR A 127 -6.82 -0.11 16.37
C THR A 127 -5.60 -0.79 17.01
N GLN A 128 -4.39 -0.30 16.72
CA GLN A 128 -3.17 -0.90 17.28
C GLN A 128 -2.95 -0.60 18.76
N GLY A 129 -3.39 0.57 19.23
CA GLY A 129 -3.31 0.94 20.64
C GLY A 129 -4.18 0.09 21.56
N TYR A 130 -5.07 -0.74 21.01
CA TYR A 130 -5.92 -1.67 21.76
C TYR A 130 -5.55 -3.14 21.49
N GLY A 131 -4.36 -3.39 20.95
CA GLY A 131 -3.77 -4.74 20.86
C GLY A 131 -3.88 -5.42 19.50
N TYR A 132 -4.52 -4.80 18.50
CA TYR A 132 -4.43 -5.29 17.13
C TYR A 132 -3.03 -5.03 16.56
N VAL A 133 -2.42 -6.00 15.87
CA VAL A 133 -1.10 -5.82 15.25
C VAL A 133 -1.25 -5.76 13.73
N ALA A 134 -1.49 -4.54 13.24
CA ALA A 134 -1.85 -4.23 11.84
C ALA A 134 -0.66 -4.22 10.87
N HIS A 135 0.24 -5.21 10.96
CA HIS A 135 1.42 -5.30 10.08
C HIS A 135 1.04 -5.43 8.58
N ASP A 136 -0.11 -6.04 8.31
CA ASP A 136 -0.70 -6.16 6.98
C ASP A 136 -1.24 -4.84 6.42
N HIS A 137 -1.46 -3.81 7.27
CA HIS A 137 -1.89 -2.49 6.84
C HIS A 137 -0.73 -1.55 6.49
N MET A 138 0.53 -1.94 6.74
CA MET A 138 1.69 -1.05 6.54
C MET A 138 1.73 -0.44 5.13
N ALA A 139 1.61 -1.27 4.09
CA ALA A 139 1.64 -0.78 2.71
C ALA A 139 0.46 0.14 2.36
N LEU A 140 -0.72 -0.11 2.96
CA LEU A 140 -1.92 0.70 2.77
C LEU A 140 -1.79 2.07 3.42
N VAL A 141 -1.26 2.13 4.65
CA VAL A 141 -0.95 3.39 5.35
C VAL A 141 0.07 4.20 4.55
N ILE A 142 1.14 3.57 4.08
CA ILE A 142 2.14 4.25 3.25
C ILE A 142 1.51 4.75 1.95
N ALA A 143 0.66 3.96 1.29
CA ALA A 143 -0.07 4.41 0.10
C ALA A 143 -0.91 5.66 0.39
N ALA A 144 -1.67 5.69 1.49
CA ALA A 144 -2.45 6.85 1.89
C ALA A 144 -1.59 8.12 2.08
N VAL A 145 -0.37 7.97 2.63
CA VAL A 145 0.58 9.06 2.87
C VAL A 145 1.22 9.57 1.57
N VAL A 146 1.64 8.68 0.67
CA VAL A 146 2.43 9.10 -0.52
C VAL A 146 1.59 9.52 -1.72
N LEU A 147 0.35 9.03 -1.85
CA LEU A 147 -0.53 9.41 -2.95
C LEU A 147 -0.80 10.93 -3.08
N PRO A 148 -1.07 11.69 -2.01
CA PRO A 148 -1.32 13.13 -2.13
C PRO A 148 -0.11 13.94 -2.61
N THR A 149 1.12 13.41 -2.49
CA THR A 149 2.34 14.14 -2.92
C THR A 149 2.43 14.28 -4.44
N VAL A 150 1.78 13.37 -5.19
CA VAL A 150 1.73 13.39 -6.65
C VAL A 150 1.04 14.65 -7.17
N GLY A 151 0.05 15.17 -6.44
CA GLY A 151 -0.77 16.31 -6.87
C GLY A 151 -1.90 15.88 -7.79
N VAL A 152 -2.14 16.62 -8.87
CA VAL A 152 -3.24 16.34 -9.80
C VAL A 152 -2.86 15.16 -10.71
N ALA A 153 -3.65 14.09 -10.62
CA ALA A 153 -3.61 12.93 -11.50
C ALA A 153 -5.04 12.53 -11.89
N ARG A 154 -5.34 12.54 -13.19
CA ARG A 154 -6.68 12.27 -13.73
C ARG A 154 -6.68 10.99 -14.57
N PHE A 155 -7.81 10.28 -14.58
CA PHE A 155 -7.98 9.05 -15.37
C PHE A 155 -7.67 9.24 -16.87
N ARG A 156 -7.91 10.45 -17.41
CA ARG A 156 -7.72 10.76 -18.84
C ARG A 156 -6.26 11.04 -19.23
N GLU A 157 -5.35 11.14 -18.26
CA GLU A 157 -3.93 11.50 -18.46
C GLU A 157 -3.08 10.25 -18.71
N VAL A 158 -3.44 9.48 -19.74
CA VAL A 158 -2.73 8.24 -20.12
C VAL A 158 -1.40 8.55 -20.81
N GLY A 159 -1.33 9.65 -21.57
CA GLY A 159 -0.12 10.08 -22.29
C GLY A 159 0.82 10.99 -21.49
N THR A 160 0.42 11.45 -20.30
CA THR A 160 1.22 12.37 -19.47
C THR A 160 1.93 11.59 -18.37
N THR A 161 3.25 11.64 -18.34
CA THR A 161 4.07 10.94 -17.36
C THR A 161 4.62 11.86 -16.28
N SER A 162 4.90 11.29 -15.09
CA SER A 162 5.45 12.02 -13.94
C SER A 162 6.41 11.16 -13.12
N ALA A 163 7.56 11.73 -12.75
CA ALA A 163 8.52 11.11 -11.84
C ALA A 163 7.98 11.04 -10.39
N LYS A 164 7.18 12.03 -9.97
CA LYS A 164 6.53 12.03 -8.65
C LYS A 164 5.53 10.88 -8.53
N ALA A 165 4.80 10.61 -9.62
CA ALA A 165 3.92 9.45 -9.71
C ALA A 165 4.71 8.13 -9.60
N GLY A 166 5.86 8.05 -10.28
CA GLY A 166 6.73 6.88 -10.21
C GLY A 166 7.29 6.64 -8.81
N TRP A 167 7.74 7.72 -8.16
CA TRP A 167 8.20 7.70 -6.77
C TRP A 167 7.12 7.17 -5.83
N ALA A 168 5.90 7.73 -5.90
CA ALA A 168 4.81 7.32 -5.01
C ALA A 168 4.48 5.83 -5.18
N LEU A 169 4.35 5.34 -6.42
CA LEU A 169 4.12 3.91 -6.68
C LEU A 169 5.30 3.06 -6.22
N ARG A 170 6.55 3.51 -6.43
CA ARG A 170 7.73 2.77 -5.99
C ARG A 170 7.81 2.64 -4.49
N VAL A 171 7.49 3.70 -3.74
CA VAL A 171 7.44 3.65 -2.27
C VAL A 171 6.41 2.62 -1.81
N VAL A 172 5.21 2.60 -2.41
CA VAL A 172 4.21 1.57 -2.08
C VAL A 172 4.69 0.16 -2.44
N GLN A 173 5.29 -0.04 -3.61
CA GLN A 173 5.86 -1.33 -4.00
C GLN A 173 6.91 -1.82 -3.01
N ILE A 174 7.81 -0.93 -2.57
CA ILE A 174 8.82 -1.22 -1.55
C ILE A 174 8.12 -1.63 -0.24
N SER A 175 7.12 -0.87 0.21
CA SER A 175 6.38 -1.22 1.42
C SER A 175 5.69 -2.57 1.33
N VAL A 176 5.09 -2.91 0.19
CA VAL A 176 4.47 -4.23 -0.04
C VAL A 176 5.50 -5.36 0.15
N VAL A 177 6.66 -5.28 -0.51
CA VAL A 177 7.66 -6.35 -0.40
C VAL A 177 8.30 -6.37 0.99
N LEU A 178 8.46 -5.21 1.64
CA LEU A 178 8.98 -5.15 3.01
C LEU A 178 8.03 -5.80 4.02
N THR A 179 6.71 -5.79 3.81
CA THR A 179 5.77 -6.55 4.67
C THR A 179 6.14 -8.03 4.71
N TYR A 180 6.42 -8.64 3.55
CA TYR A 180 6.80 -10.05 3.46
C TYR A 180 8.24 -10.29 3.92
N PHE A 181 9.18 -9.46 3.47
CA PHE A 181 10.58 -9.62 3.84
C PHE A 181 10.80 -9.50 5.35
N TYR A 182 10.20 -8.48 5.98
CA TYR A 182 10.29 -8.32 7.44
C TYR A 182 9.50 -9.36 8.21
N SER A 183 8.46 -9.97 7.62
CA SER A 183 7.80 -11.14 8.19
C SER A 183 8.81 -12.29 8.41
N VAL A 184 9.73 -12.54 7.48
CA VAL A 184 10.81 -13.53 7.66
C VAL A 184 11.81 -13.13 8.74
N LEU A 185 12.24 -11.86 8.76
CA LEU A 185 13.17 -11.39 9.78
C LEU A 185 12.55 -11.51 11.18
N MET A 186 11.27 -11.19 11.34
CA MET A 186 10.58 -11.32 12.62
C MET A 186 10.40 -12.79 13.02
N LYS A 187 10.16 -13.70 12.08
CA LYS A 187 10.16 -15.14 12.37
C LYS A 187 11.51 -15.58 12.92
N TRP A 188 12.61 -15.17 12.28
CA TRP A 188 13.97 -15.46 12.76
C TRP A 188 14.20 -14.87 14.16
N ILE A 189 13.94 -13.58 14.35
CA ILE A 189 14.17 -12.91 15.64
C ILE A 189 13.34 -13.56 16.75
N ALA A 190 12.08 -13.89 16.49
CA ALA A 190 11.18 -14.47 17.48
C ALA A 190 11.52 -15.93 17.83
N SER A 191 12.04 -16.73 16.89
CA SER A 191 12.45 -18.11 17.15
C SER A 191 13.91 -18.26 17.59
N GLY A 192 14.75 -17.24 17.41
CA GLY A 192 16.21 -17.31 17.63
C GLY A 192 16.95 -17.98 16.46
N ASP A 193 16.40 -19.07 15.93
CA ASP A 193 16.87 -19.76 14.72
C ASP A 193 15.73 -19.90 13.71
N ILE A 194 15.96 -19.52 12.45
CA ILE A 194 14.95 -19.64 11.40
C ILE A 194 14.57 -21.08 11.09
N THR A 195 15.48 -22.03 11.33
CA THR A 195 15.22 -23.47 11.16
C THR A 195 14.25 -24.01 12.22
N ASP A 196 14.26 -23.47 13.44
CA ASP A 196 13.29 -23.81 14.48
C ASP A 196 11.88 -23.36 14.09
N TRP A 197 11.74 -22.18 13.49
CA TRP A 197 10.46 -21.74 12.94
C TRP A 197 10.01 -22.63 11.79
N ALA A 198 10.93 -22.94 10.85
CA ALA A 198 10.62 -23.69 9.64
C ALA A 198 10.26 -25.15 9.88
N ASN A 199 10.82 -25.77 10.92
CA ASN A 199 10.55 -27.16 11.31
C ASN A 199 9.59 -27.26 12.50
N GLY A 200 9.16 -26.13 13.05
CA GLY A 200 8.26 -26.07 14.19
C GLY A 200 6.80 -26.41 13.87
N ALA A 201 5.96 -26.34 14.89
CA ALA A 201 4.54 -26.68 14.81
C ALA A 201 3.63 -25.47 14.49
N VAL A 202 4.16 -24.39 13.90
CA VAL A 202 3.42 -23.12 13.75
C VAL A 202 2.20 -23.28 12.85
N ILE A 203 2.35 -23.94 11.70
CA ILE A 203 1.20 -24.22 10.82
C ILE A 203 0.23 -25.23 11.44
N ILE A 204 0.74 -26.25 12.16
CA ILE A 204 -0.11 -27.21 12.90
C ILE A 204 -0.99 -26.46 13.90
N TRP A 205 -0.40 -25.60 14.72
CA TRP A 205 -1.11 -24.80 15.70
C TRP A 205 -2.15 -23.88 15.04
N ALA A 206 -1.81 -23.26 13.91
CA ALA A 206 -2.73 -22.42 13.16
C ALA A 206 -3.94 -23.21 12.64
N LEU A 207 -3.70 -24.39 12.05
CA LEU A 207 -4.76 -25.29 11.57
C LEU A 207 -5.62 -25.83 12.71
N MET A 208 -5.04 -26.20 13.85
CA MET A 208 -5.81 -26.65 15.01
C MET A 208 -6.70 -25.54 15.59
N ARG A 209 -6.21 -24.30 15.61
CA ARG A 209 -6.93 -23.17 16.19
C ARG A 209 -7.98 -22.56 15.27
N ARG A 210 -7.73 -22.53 13.96
CA ARG A 210 -8.54 -21.77 12.99
C ARG A 210 -8.80 -22.51 11.67
N GLY A 211 -8.33 -23.74 11.52
CA GLY A 211 -8.42 -24.49 10.27
C GLY A 211 -9.86 -24.78 9.87
N ALA A 212 -10.18 -24.51 8.60
CA ALA A 212 -11.41 -24.99 7.99
C ALA A 212 -11.44 -26.54 7.95
N GLU A 213 -12.63 -27.15 7.93
CA GLU A 213 -12.75 -28.62 7.95
C GLU A 213 -11.97 -29.30 6.81
N TRP A 214 -11.91 -28.68 5.63
CA TRP A 214 -11.16 -29.22 4.49
C TRP A 214 -9.64 -29.17 4.68
N SER A 215 -9.12 -28.29 5.54
CA SER A 215 -7.68 -28.15 5.79
C SER A 215 -7.19 -29.00 6.96
N LYS A 216 -8.09 -29.52 7.81
CA LYS A 216 -7.72 -30.38 8.94
C LYS A 216 -7.04 -31.71 8.54
N PRO A 217 -7.39 -32.38 7.43
CA PRO A 217 -6.67 -33.58 6.99
C PRO A 217 -5.16 -33.36 6.77
N PHE A 218 -4.71 -32.11 6.54
CA PHE A 218 -3.28 -31.81 6.42
C PHE A 218 -2.50 -31.96 7.75
N LEU A 219 -3.18 -32.03 8.90
CA LEU A 219 -2.55 -32.30 10.20
C LEU A 219 -1.89 -33.69 10.25
N GLU A 220 -2.35 -34.64 9.43
CA GLU A 220 -1.77 -35.98 9.30
C GLU A 220 -0.57 -36.03 8.35
N MET A 221 -0.21 -34.90 7.72
CA MET A 221 0.87 -34.78 6.74
C MET A 221 1.96 -33.79 7.21
N PRO A 222 2.70 -34.08 8.30
CA PRO A 222 3.66 -33.14 8.88
C PRO A 222 4.77 -32.73 7.90
N GLY A 223 5.23 -33.65 7.04
CA GLY A 223 6.22 -33.32 6.01
C GLY A 223 5.72 -32.26 5.01
N LEU A 224 4.44 -32.30 4.65
CA LEU A 224 3.83 -31.28 3.78
C LEU A 224 3.75 -29.92 4.48
N LEU A 225 3.42 -29.90 5.77
CA LEU A 225 3.34 -28.66 6.55
C LEU A 225 4.72 -28.02 6.73
N ILE A 226 5.75 -28.82 6.99
CA ILE A 226 7.15 -28.36 7.03
C ILE A 226 7.57 -27.80 5.66
N ALA A 227 7.27 -28.51 4.58
CA ALA A 227 7.55 -28.02 3.22
C ALA A 227 6.84 -26.69 2.93
N ALA A 228 5.58 -26.53 3.39
CA ALA A 228 4.84 -25.27 3.27
C ALA A 228 5.44 -24.13 4.11
N GLN A 229 5.95 -24.41 5.31
CA GLN A 229 6.69 -23.43 6.12
C GLN A 229 7.94 -22.95 5.40
N TRP A 230 8.75 -23.88 4.88
CA TRP A 230 9.94 -23.54 4.09
C TRP A 230 9.60 -22.77 2.82
N ALA A 231 8.57 -23.20 2.07
CA ALA A 231 8.12 -22.47 0.89
C ALA A 231 7.72 -21.03 1.26
N THR A 232 7.00 -20.86 2.36
CA THR A 232 6.60 -19.54 2.90
C THR A 232 7.80 -18.66 3.18
N LEU A 233 8.78 -19.18 3.93
CA LEU A 233 10.01 -18.44 4.20
C LEU A 233 10.75 -18.03 2.93
N VAL A 234 10.87 -18.94 1.96
CA VAL A 234 11.59 -18.67 0.71
C VAL A 234 10.90 -17.57 -0.09
N PHE A 235 9.61 -17.65 -0.37
CA PHE A 235 8.98 -16.63 -1.21
C PHE A 235 8.81 -15.30 -0.48
N GLU A 236 8.62 -15.29 0.84
CA GLU A 236 8.56 -14.05 1.63
C GLU A 236 9.94 -13.35 1.63
N PHE A 237 11.02 -14.11 1.83
CA PHE A 237 12.40 -13.60 1.80
C PHE A 237 12.79 -13.09 0.40
N LEU A 238 12.35 -13.79 -0.66
CA LEU A 238 12.63 -13.41 -2.04
C LEU A 238 11.68 -12.32 -2.58
N SER A 239 10.68 -11.87 -1.81
CA SER A 239 9.73 -10.84 -2.24
C SER A 239 10.37 -9.55 -2.79
N PRO A 240 11.54 -9.05 -2.32
CA PRO A 240 12.17 -7.86 -2.90
C PRO A 240 12.56 -8.01 -4.38
N ILE A 241 12.71 -9.24 -4.88
CA ILE A 241 12.97 -9.50 -6.31
C ILE A 241 11.86 -8.91 -7.19
N ALA A 242 10.62 -8.85 -6.70
CA ALA A 242 9.49 -8.25 -7.41
C ALA A 242 9.74 -6.80 -7.85
N LEU A 243 10.59 -6.05 -7.14
CA LEU A 243 10.95 -4.66 -7.48
C LEU A 243 11.78 -4.52 -8.76
N PHE A 244 12.43 -5.61 -9.18
CA PHE A 244 13.36 -5.63 -10.30
C PHE A 244 12.85 -6.44 -11.49
N VAL A 245 11.81 -7.25 -11.29
CA VAL A 245 11.15 -8.02 -12.35
C VAL A 245 10.44 -7.09 -13.33
N LYS A 246 10.59 -7.37 -14.62
CA LYS A 246 10.00 -6.58 -15.71
C LYS A 246 9.15 -7.46 -16.62
N GLY A 247 8.33 -6.82 -17.46
CA GLY A 247 7.55 -7.49 -18.50
C GLY A 247 6.41 -8.33 -17.92
N LYS A 248 6.10 -9.46 -18.57
CA LYS A 248 4.93 -10.29 -18.21
C LYS A 248 5.14 -11.09 -16.92
N ALA A 249 6.38 -11.29 -16.47
CA ALA A 249 6.69 -12.01 -15.24
C ALA A 249 6.05 -11.38 -13.99
N ILE A 250 5.83 -10.04 -13.99
CA ILE A 250 5.23 -9.37 -12.84
C ILE A 250 3.78 -9.81 -12.56
N TYR A 251 3.01 -10.17 -13.60
CA TYR A 251 1.64 -10.65 -13.41
C TYR A 251 1.63 -11.99 -12.67
N PHE A 252 2.60 -12.86 -12.95
CA PHE A 252 2.74 -14.13 -12.23
C PHE A 252 3.09 -13.92 -10.77
N ILE A 253 4.00 -12.99 -10.46
CA ILE A 253 4.35 -12.65 -9.06
C ILE A 253 3.12 -12.10 -8.33
N VAL A 254 2.42 -11.13 -8.92
CA VAL A 254 1.20 -10.56 -8.32
C VAL A 254 0.14 -11.65 -8.10
N ALA A 255 -0.12 -12.48 -9.12
CA ALA A 255 -1.09 -13.56 -9.01
C ALA A 255 -0.68 -14.60 -7.96
N PHE A 256 0.60 -14.93 -7.86
CA PHE A 256 1.13 -15.84 -6.86
C PHE A 256 0.85 -15.34 -5.43
N PHE A 257 1.19 -14.08 -5.12
CA PHE A 257 0.94 -13.53 -3.78
C PHE A 257 -0.56 -13.36 -3.49
N CYS A 258 -1.38 -13.00 -4.48
CA CYS A 258 -2.83 -12.98 -4.32
C CYS A 258 -3.39 -14.38 -4.04
N LEU A 259 -2.93 -15.41 -4.77
CA LEU A 259 -3.37 -16.79 -4.58
C LEU A 259 -2.90 -17.34 -3.24
N PHE A 260 -1.66 -17.06 -2.83
CA PHE A 260 -1.16 -17.42 -1.51
C PHE A 260 -2.09 -16.93 -0.41
N HIS A 261 -2.42 -15.63 -0.43
CA HIS A 261 -3.33 -15.04 0.56
C HIS A 261 -4.76 -15.56 0.47
N LEU A 262 -5.26 -15.84 -0.73
CA LEU A 262 -6.56 -16.46 -0.91
C LEU A 262 -6.60 -17.87 -0.31
N MET A 263 -5.53 -18.66 -0.50
CA MET A 263 -5.40 -19.99 0.09
C MET A 263 -5.28 -19.92 1.61
N THR A 264 -4.53 -18.96 2.15
CA THR A 264 -4.47 -18.71 3.61
C THR A 264 -5.86 -18.37 4.16
N TYR A 265 -6.63 -17.54 3.46
CA TYR A 265 -8.00 -17.21 3.85
C TYR A 265 -8.91 -18.43 3.85
N PHE A 266 -8.90 -19.24 2.78
CA PHE A 266 -9.72 -20.46 2.77
C PHE A 266 -9.29 -21.50 3.79
N ALA A 267 -7.99 -21.59 4.08
CA ALA A 267 -7.47 -22.60 5.00
C ALA A 267 -7.66 -22.23 6.47
N LEU A 268 -7.52 -20.94 6.82
CA LEU A 268 -7.41 -20.46 8.21
C LEU A 268 -8.42 -19.35 8.58
N GLY A 269 -9.22 -18.85 7.63
CA GLY A 269 -10.07 -17.68 7.84
C GLY A 269 -9.30 -16.39 8.12
N ILE A 270 -7.98 -16.38 7.91
CA ILE A 270 -7.10 -15.21 8.11
C ILE A 270 -6.89 -14.53 6.77
N HIS A 271 -7.06 -13.21 6.74
CA HIS A 271 -6.84 -12.44 5.53
C HIS A 271 -5.81 -11.34 5.71
N PHE A 272 -5.19 -10.93 4.60
CA PHE A 272 -4.22 -9.85 4.53
C PHE A 272 -4.61 -8.85 3.42
N LEU A 273 -5.91 -8.67 3.19
CA LEU A 273 -6.45 -7.82 2.12
C LEU A 273 -5.78 -6.43 2.04
N PRO A 274 -5.50 -5.73 3.16
CA PRO A 274 -4.82 -4.43 3.14
C PRO A 274 -3.46 -4.43 2.44
N THR A 275 -2.68 -5.51 2.55
CA THR A 275 -1.44 -5.67 1.77
C THR A 275 -1.73 -6.19 0.36
N VAL A 276 -2.68 -7.13 0.21
CA VAL A 276 -3.02 -7.74 -1.10
C VAL A 276 -3.43 -6.67 -2.11
N ILE A 277 -4.28 -5.73 -1.71
CA ILE A 277 -4.76 -4.67 -2.62
C ILE A 277 -3.62 -3.77 -3.11
N CYS A 278 -2.58 -3.58 -2.30
CA CYS A 278 -1.41 -2.77 -2.65
C CYS A 278 -0.52 -3.43 -3.72
N TRP A 279 -0.65 -4.73 -3.99
CA TRP A 279 0.00 -5.35 -5.17
C TRP A 279 -0.45 -4.73 -6.49
N ALA A 280 -1.61 -4.06 -6.53
CA ALA A 280 -2.04 -3.28 -7.69
C ALA A 280 -1.00 -2.21 -8.11
N ALA A 281 -0.14 -1.73 -7.20
CA ALA A 281 0.94 -0.79 -7.52
C ALA A 281 1.97 -1.35 -8.51
N PHE A 282 2.09 -2.68 -8.65
CA PHE A 282 2.97 -3.34 -9.62
C PHE A 282 2.35 -3.45 -11.02
N LEU A 283 1.04 -3.27 -11.15
CA LEU A 283 0.30 -3.47 -12.38
C LEU A 283 0.27 -2.20 -13.24
N PRO A 284 0.21 -2.32 -14.58
CA PRO A 284 0.00 -1.19 -15.48
C PRO A 284 -1.47 -0.77 -15.50
N LEU A 285 -1.95 -0.20 -14.40
CA LEU A 285 -3.36 0.13 -14.15
C LEU A 285 -3.95 1.14 -15.14
N GLU A 286 -3.12 1.95 -15.80
CA GLU A 286 -3.56 2.85 -16.88
C GLU A 286 -4.23 2.10 -18.04
N LYS A 287 -3.94 0.80 -18.21
CA LYS A 287 -4.56 -0.03 -19.24
C LYS A 287 -6.03 -0.36 -18.94
N LEU A 288 -6.49 -0.14 -17.72
CA LEU A 288 -7.89 -0.28 -17.33
C LEU A 288 -8.73 0.93 -17.77
N VAL A 289 -8.11 2.05 -18.13
CA VAL A 289 -8.82 3.23 -18.64
C VAL A 289 -9.31 2.95 -20.06
N PRO A 290 -10.63 3.03 -20.33
CA PRO A 290 -11.15 2.80 -21.68
C PRO A 290 -10.54 3.78 -22.69
N ARG A 291 -10.16 3.28 -23.88
CA ARG A 291 -9.49 4.07 -24.93
C ARG A 291 -10.23 5.37 -25.30
N ARG A 292 -11.57 5.37 -25.24
CA ARG A 292 -12.41 6.56 -25.48
C ARG A 292 -12.16 7.73 -24.52
N PHE A 293 -11.55 7.46 -23.36
CA PHE A 293 -11.21 8.47 -22.35
C PHE A 293 -9.72 8.84 -22.36
N ALA A 294 -8.89 8.12 -23.12
CA ALA A 294 -7.49 8.46 -23.30
C ALA A 294 -7.40 9.75 -24.14
N SER A 295 -6.82 10.81 -23.56
CA SER A 295 -6.58 12.04 -24.31
C SER A 295 -5.54 11.77 -25.41
N ALA A 296 -5.76 12.27 -26.63
CA ALA A 296 -4.73 12.26 -27.66
C ALA A 296 -3.48 12.99 -27.13
N PRO A 297 -2.25 12.56 -27.48
CA PRO A 297 -1.05 13.31 -27.15
C PRO A 297 -1.20 14.74 -27.63
N ARG A 298 -1.08 15.74 -26.74
CA ARG A 298 -0.92 17.13 -27.19
C ARG A 298 0.37 17.16 -28.02
N ALA A 299 0.24 17.37 -29.32
CA ALA A 299 1.36 17.76 -30.16
C ALA A 299 2.04 18.95 -29.48
N ARG A 300 3.33 18.82 -29.18
CA ARG A 300 4.13 19.97 -28.74
C ARG A 300 4.16 20.94 -29.93
N ALA A 301 3.52 22.09 -29.77
CA ALA A 301 3.79 23.27 -30.59
C ALA A 301 5.10 23.91 -30.13
#